data_AF-A0A7W1REU1-F1
#
_entry.id   AF-A0A7W1REU1-F1
#
_cell.length_a   1.000
_cell.length_b   1.000
_cell.length_c   1.000
_cell.angle_alpha   90.00
_cell.angle_beta   90.00
_cell.angle_gamma   90.00
#
_symmetry.space_group_name_H-M   'P 1'
#
loop_
_entity.id
_entity.type
_entity.pdbx_description
1 polymer ?
#
loop_
_entity_poly.entity_id
_entity_poly.type
_entity_poly.pdbx_seq_one_letter_code
_entity_poly.pdbx_strand_id
1 'polypeptide(L)' 'MSQATFYRWKMKYGGLLPSEVERLKVIEEENRKLKQLVAELSLDKKMLQDVLSKKG' A
#
# COMPACT_ATOMS: atom_id res chain seq x y z
N MET A 1 -5.15 -18.70 -18.35
CA MET A 1 -4.28 -17.51 -18.26
C MET A 1 -3.89 -17.09 -19.66
N SER A 2 -3.94 -15.80 -20.00
CA SER A 2 -3.49 -15.34 -21.33
C SER A 2 -1.95 -15.31 -21.41
N GLN A 3 -1.38 -15.46 -22.61
CA GLN A 3 0.08 -15.30 -22.81
C GLN A 3 0.58 -13.94 -22.31
N ALA A 4 -0.21 -12.88 -22.54
CA ALA A 4 0.11 -11.53 -22.07
C ALA A 4 0.15 -11.43 -20.54
N THR A 5 -0.76 -12.13 -19.84
CA THR A 5 -0.71 -12.24 -18.38
C THR A 5 0.53 -13.00 -17.94
N PHE A 6 0.84 -14.15 -18.54
CA PHE A 6 2.03 -14.95 -18.20
C PHE A 6 3.34 -14.15 -18.35
N TYR A 7 3.52 -13.45 -19.46
CA TYR A 7 4.73 -12.62 -19.68
C TYR A 7 4.86 -11.48 -18.67
N ARG A 8 3.77 -10.81 -18.28
CA ARG A 8 3.81 -9.78 -17.23
C ARG A 8 4.22 -10.36 -15.88
N TRP A 9 3.69 -11.53 -15.51
CA TRP A 9 4.06 -12.21 -14.27
C TRP A 9 5.53 -12.65 -14.29
N LYS A 10 6.00 -13.20 -15.41
CA LYS A 10 7.40 -13.59 -15.58
C LYS A 10 8.34 -12.37 -15.54
N MET A 11 7.96 -11.25 -16.12
CA MET A 11 8.73 -10.00 -16.04
C MET A 11 8.80 -9.46 -14.60
N LYS A 12 7.68 -9.47 -13.86
CA LYS A 12 7.62 -8.91 -12.50
C LYS A 12 8.26 -9.83 -11.44
N TYR A 13 8.17 -11.15 -11.62
CA TYR A 13 8.51 -12.13 -10.58
C TYR A 13 9.42 -13.27 -11.04
N GLY A 14 9.85 -13.31 -12.30
CA GLY A 14 10.53 -14.47 -12.89
C GLY A 14 11.91 -14.79 -12.32
N GLY A 15 12.48 -13.90 -11.52
CA GLY A 15 13.72 -14.14 -10.76
C GLY A 15 13.49 -14.44 -9.27
N LEU A 16 12.24 -14.50 -8.82
CA LEU A 16 11.89 -14.73 -7.41
C LEU A 16 11.40 -16.16 -7.20
N LEU A 17 11.79 -16.75 -6.08
CA LEU A 17 11.21 -18.00 -5.59
C LEU A 17 9.73 -17.79 -5.23
N PRO A 18 8.88 -18.83 -5.32
CA PRO A 18 7.46 -18.72 -4.96
C PRO A 18 7.22 -18.13 -3.56
N SER A 19 8.06 -18.48 -2.58
CA SER A 19 8.00 -17.95 -1.20
C SER A 19 8.32 -16.46 -1.12
N GLU A 20 9.21 -15.96 -1.99
CA GLU A 20 9.53 -14.53 -2.08
C GLU A 20 8.37 -13.75 -2.69
N VAL A 21 7.69 -14.32 -3.69
CA VAL A 21 6.48 -13.72 -4.29
C VAL A 21 5.33 -13.66 -3.28
N GLU A 22 5.14 -14.70 -2.48
CA GLU A 22 4.14 -14.71 -1.41
C GLU A 22 4.43 -13.65 -0.34
N ARG A 23 5.68 -13.60 0.15
CA ARG A 23 6.13 -12.56 1.09
C ARG A 23 5.95 -11.15 0.52
N LEU A 24 6.27 -10.95 -0.76
CA LEU A 24 6.12 -9.66 -1.42
C LEU A 24 4.66 -9.21 -1.47
N LYS A 25 3.72 -10.12 -1.77
CA LYS A 25 2.28 -9.79 -1.74
C LYS A 25 1.80 -9.38 -0.35
N VAL A 26 2.24 -10.08 0.69
CA VAL A 26 1.90 -9.72 2.08
C VAL A 26 2.44 -8.33 2.43
N ILE A 27 3.68 -8.02 2.04
CA ILE A 27 4.29 -6.70 2.28
C ILE A 27 3.57 -5.61 1.47
N GLU A 28 3.23 -5.86 0.20
CA GLU A 28 2.48 -4.92 -0.64
C GLU A 28 1.11 -4.59 -0.02
N GLU A 29 0.41 -5.60 0.50
CA GLU A 29 -0.88 -5.45 1.15
C GLU A 29 -0.79 -4.69 2.48
N GLU A 30 0.19 -5.03 3.32
CA GLU A 30 0.40 -4.33 4.59
C GLU A 30 0.80 -2.86 4.36
N ASN A 31 1.67 -2.61 3.39
CA ASN A 31 2.05 -1.24 3.01
C ASN A 31 0.85 -0.41 2.53
N ARG A 32 -0.08 -1.04 1.78
CA ARG A 32 -1.31 -0.40 1.35
C ARG A 32 -2.18 0.02 2.54
N LYS A 33 -2.39 -0.89 3.50
CA LYS A 33 -3.17 -0.60 4.73
C LYS A 33 -2.53 0.49 5.56
N LEU A 34 -1.21 0.43 5.77
CA LEU A 34 -0.47 1.45 6.52
C LEU A 34 -0.56 2.83 5.86
N LYS A 35 -0.44 2.91 4.53
CA LYS A 35 -0.61 4.17 3.80
C LYS A 35 -2.00 4.75 3.97
N GLN A 36 -3.04 3.92 3.93
CA GLN A 36 -4.41 4.36 4.15
C GLN A 36 -4.60 4.90 5.57
N LEU A 37 -4.15 4.16 6.58
CA LEU A 37 -4.25 4.57 7.98
C LEU A 37 -3.50 5.90 8.23
N VAL A 38 -2.31 6.06 7.66
CA VAL A 38 -1.55 7.32 7.77
C VAL A 38 -2.30 8.49 7.12
N ALA A 39 -2.92 8.28 5.97
CA ALA A 39 -3.69 9.33 5.30
C ALA A 39 -4.90 9.75 6.15
N GLU A 40 -5.67 8.78 6.67
CA GLU A 40 -6.83 9.02 7.54
C GLU A 40 -6.42 9.79 8.81
N LEU A 41 -5.41 9.31 9.54
CA LEU A 41 -4.90 9.98 10.74
C LEU A 41 -4.34 11.38 10.47
N SER A 42 -3.73 11.58 9.30
CA SER A 42 -3.21 12.89 8.91
C SER A 42 -4.33 13.89 8.65
N LEU A 43 -5.43 13.44 8.04
CA LEU A 43 -6.62 14.26 7.82
C LEU A 43 -7.28 14.62 9.15
N ASP A 44 -7.48 13.64 10.04
CA ASP A 44 -8.07 13.86 11.37
C ASP A 44 -7.24 14.86 12.19
N LYS A 45 -5.90 14.67 12.20
CA LYS A 45 -4.98 15.60 12.86
C LYS A 45 -5.14 17.02 12.33
N LYS A 46 -5.21 17.18 11.01
CA LYS A 46 -5.39 18.50 10.38
C LYS A 46 -6.72 19.14 10.79
N MET A 47 -7.81 18.37 10.75
CA MET A 47 -9.13 18.87 11.17
C MET A 47 -9.13 19.31 12.63
N LEU A 48 -8.51 18.54 13.53
CA LEU A 48 -8.39 18.91 14.95
C LEU A 48 -7.57 20.19 15.14
N GLN A 49 -6.46 20.34 14.42
CA GLN A 49 -5.64 21.56 14.46
C GLN A 49 -6.41 22.78 13.95
N ASP A 50 -7.20 22.64 12.88
CA ASP A 50 -8.03 23.70 12.32
C ASP A 50 -9.17 24.12 13.27
N VAL A 51 -9.72 23.18 14.05
CA VAL A 51 -10.73 23.49 15.07
C VAL A 51 -10.12 24.23 16.25
N LEU A 52 -8.93 23.82 16.70
CA LEU A 52 -8.23 24.47 17.80
C LEU A 52 -7.79 25.90 17.44
N SER A 53 -7.30 26.11 16.21
CA SER A 53 -6.86 27.42 15.75
C SER A 53 -7.99 28.44 15.57
N LYS A 54 -9.23 27.99 15.35
CA LYS A 54 -10.42 28.85 15.27
C LYS A 54 -11.03 29.21 16.64
N LYS A 55 -10.63 28.52 17.72
CA LYS A 55 -11.15 28.74 19.08
C LYS A 55 -10.29 29.68 19.92
N GLY A 56 -9.10 30.06 19.45
CA GLY A 56 -8.26 31.12 20.03
C GLY A 56 -8.35 32.38 19.19
#